data_AF-A0A965JLT3-F1
#
_entry.id   AF-A0A965JLT3-F1
#
_cell.length_a   1.000
_cell.length_b   1.000
_cell.length_c   1.000
_cell.angle_alpha   90.00
_cell.angle_beta   90.00
_cell.angle_gamma   90.00
#
_symmetry.space_group_name_H-M   'P 1'
#
loop_
_entity.id
_entity.type
_entity.pdbx_description
1 polymer ?
#
loop_
_entity_poly.entity_id
_entity_poly.type
_entity_poly.pdbx_seq_one_letter_code
_entity_poly.pdbx_strand_id
1 'polypeptide(L)'
;MESLKDPTEAAHYIDAVLDLDDPATMLLALRQVARAHGMAEVARRASVGEKTLFKSLNENGNPTLLTLTKVLQAVGLRLRVTAA
;
A
#
# COMPACT_ATOMS: atom_id res chain seq x y z
N MET A 1 -10.04 10.19 -2.37
CA MET A 1 -8.66 10.29 -1.84
C MET A 1 -8.65 10.63 -0.36
N GLU A 2 -9.42 11.62 0.10
CA GLU A 2 -9.46 11.96 1.53
C GLU A 2 -9.96 10.80 2.41
N SER A 3 -10.94 10.02 1.91
CA SER A 3 -11.40 8.78 2.57
C SER A 3 -10.31 7.74 2.80
N LEU A 4 -9.29 7.66 1.92
CA LEU A 4 -8.20 6.68 2.06
C LEU A 4 -7.20 7.03 3.19
N LYS A 5 -7.37 8.17 3.87
CA LYS A 5 -6.67 8.47 5.12
C LYS A 5 -7.23 7.64 6.28
N ASP A 6 -8.49 7.24 6.20
CA ASP A 6 -9.10 6.34 7.16
C ASP A 6 -8.63 4.89 6.89
N PRO A 7 -8.03 4.21 7.88
CA PRO A 7 -7.52 2.85 7.68
C PRO A 7 -8.59 1.82 7.32
N THR A 8 -9.85 2.01 7.76
CA THR A 8 -10.94 1.07 7.44
C THR A 8 -11.36 1.22 5.98
N GLU A 9 -11.54 2.45 5.50
CA GLU A 9 -11.81 2.71 4.08
C GLU A 9 -10.66 2.25 3.18
N ALA A 10 -9.41 2.50 3.59
CA ALA A 10 -8.25 2.02 2.86
C ALA A 10 -8.19 0.49 2.83
N ALA A 11 -8.54 -0.20 3.91
CA ALA A 11 -8.60 -1.66 3.95
C ALA A 11 -9.64 -2.22 2.98
N HIS A 12 -10.88 -1.71 3.01
CA HIS A 12 -11.93 -2.13 2.07
C HIS A 12 -11.54 -1.88 0.62
N TYR A 13 -10.89 -0.75 0.34
CA TYR A 13 -10.42 -0.44 -1.00
C TYR A 13 -9.35 -1.43 -1.49
N ILE A 14 -8.37 -1.78 -0.65
CA ILE A 14 -7.35 -2.76 -0.97
C ILE A 14 -7.95 -4.17 -1.14
N ASP A 15 -8.89 -4.55 -0.28
CA ASP A 15 -9.57 -5.86 -0.33
C ASP A 15 -10.33 -6.04 -1.65
N ALA A 16 -11.12 -5.04 -2.06
CA ALA A 16 -11.83 -5.05 -3.33
C ALA A 16 -10.90 -5.12 -4.56
N VAL A 17 -9.67 -4.62 -4.44
CA VAL A 17 -8.66 -4.72 -5.50
C VAL A 17 -7.99 -6.10 -5.51
N LEU A 18 -7.79 -6.73 -4.35
CA LEU A 18 -7.26 -8.08 -4.26
C LEU A 18 -8.18 -9.11 -4.93
N ASP A 19 -9.49 -8.89 -4.90
CA ASP A 19 -10.49 -9.74 -5.60
C ASP A 19 -10.34 -9.74 -7.12
N LEU A 20 -9.62 -8.76 -7.70
CA LEU A 20 -9.37 -8.70 -9.14
C LEU A 20 -8.23 -9.61 -9.61
N ASP A 21 -7.47 -10.21 -8.69
CA ASP A 21 -6.31 -11.08 -8.94
C ASP A 21 -5.27 -10.47 -9.90
N ASP A 22 -5.11 -9.14 -9.87
CA ASP A 22 -4.12 -8.41 -10.65
C ASP A 22 -3.08 -7.70 -9.75
N PRO A 23 -1.83 -8.21 -9.70
CA PRO A 23 -0.76 -7.61 -8.91
C PRO A 23 -0.47 -6.14 -9.26
N ALA A 24 -0.60 -5.74 -10.54
CA ALA A 24 -0.33 -4.37 -10.94
C ALA A 24 -1.37 -3.40 -10.35
N THR A 25 -2.64 -3.78 -10.41
CA THR A 25 -3.73 -3.00 -9.80
C THR A 25 -3.56 -2.92 -8.28
N MET A 26 -3.14 -4.00 -7.60
CA MET A 26 -2.84 -3.98 -6.17
C MET A 26 -1.74 -2.98 -5.80
N LEU A 27 -0.64 -2.94 -6.56
CA LEU A 27 0.45 -1.98 -6.34
C LEU A 27 -0.01 -0.53 -6.55
N LEU A 28 -0.82 -0.29 -7.58
CA LEU A 28 -1.41 1.03 -7.83
C LEU A 28 -2.36 1.46 -6.71
N ALA A 29 -3.19 0.54 -6.20
CA ALA A 29 -4.10 0.82 -5.10
C ALA A 29 -3.32 1.20 -3.82
N LEU A 30 -2.27 0.46 -3.48
CA LEU A 30 -1.37 0.80 -2.37
C LEU A 30 -0.70 2.16 -2.57
N ARG A 31 -0.31 2.49 -3.81
CA ARG A 31 0.23 3.82 -4.13
C ARG A 31 -0.79 4.92 -3.90
N GLN A 32 -2.07 4.70 -4.22
CA GLN A 32 -3.14 5.67 -3.98
C GLN A 32 -3.35 5.89 -2.49
N VAL A 33 -3.37 4.82 -1.69
CA VAL A 33 -3.44 4.91 -0.22
C VAL A 33 -2.23 5.68 0.32
N ALA A 34 -1.00 5.29 -0.06
CA ALA A 34 0.21 5.99 0.37
C ALA A 34 0.21 7.48 -0.03
N ARG A 35 -0.33 7.83 -1.20
CA ARG A 35 -0.48 9.21 -1.65
C ARG A 35 -1.47 10.00 -0.79
N ALA A 36 -2.57 9.40 -0.35
CA ALA A 36 -3.54 10.04 0.54
C ALA A 36 -2.94 10.40 1.91
N HIS A 37 -1.98 9.59 2.39
CA HIS A 37 -1.22 9.82 3.63
C HIS A 37 0.03 10.72 3.45
N GLY A 38 0.39 11.04 2.20
CA GLY A 38 1.60 11.80 1.85
C GLY A 38 2.81 10.89 1.67
N MET A 39 3.31 10.78 0.43
CA MET A 39 4.38 9.84 0.06
C MET A 39 5.66 9.96 0.90
N ALA A 40 6.11 11.20 1.17
CA ALA A 40 7.32 11.44 1.96
C ALA A 40 7.16 10.97 3.42
N GLU A 41 6.00 11.23 4.01
CA GLU A 41 5.69 10.80 5.38
C GLU A 41 5.57 9.27 5.46
N VAL A 42 4.94 8.64 4.48
CA VAL A 42 4.85 7.17 4.40
C VAL A 42 6.24 6.55 4.25
N ALA A 43 7.09 7.08 3.38
CA ALA A 43 8.47 6.59 3.22
C ALA A 43 9.26 6.69 4.54
N ARG A 44 9.12 7.82 5.25
CA ARG A 44 9.74 8.05 6.56
C ARG A 44 9.26 7.04 7.60
N ARG A 45 7.93 6.86 7.75
CA ARG A 45 7.33 5.91 8.69
C ARG A 45 7.70 4.47 8.38
N ALA A 46 7.70 4.10 7.10
CA ALA A 46 8.08 2.77 6.64
C ALA A 46 9.60 2.52 6.70
N SER A 47 10.41 3.55 7.01
CA SER A 47 11.88 3.45 6.99
C SER A 47 12.41 2.92 5.65
N VAL A 48 11.88 3.43 4.55
CA VAL A 48 12.30 3.14 3.17
C VAL A 48 12.65 4.43 2.45
N GLY A 49 13.57 4.38 1.49
CA GLY A 49 13.87 5.56 0.68
C GLY A 49 12.67 5.96 -0.19
N GLU A 50 12.41 7.26 -0.35
CA GLU A 50 11.29 7.76 -1.17
C GLU A 50 11.34 7.23 -2.61
N LYS A 51 12.52 7.28 -3.25
CA LYS A 51 12.73 6.71 -4.60
C LYS A 51 12.40 5.21 -4.64
N THR A 52 12.77 4.47 -3.59
CA THR A 52 12.46 3.05 -3.46
C THR A 52 10.95 2.85 -3.35
N LEU A 53 10.27 3.61 -2.49
CA LEU A 53 8.81 3.53 -2.34
C LEU A 53 8.09 3.81 -3.67
N PHE A 54 8.47 4.87 -4.38
CA PHE A 54 7.89 5.20 -5.69
C PHE A 54 8.11 4.11 -6.73
N LYS A 55 9.30 3.50 -6.78
CA LYS A 55 9.62 2.41 -7.69
C LYS A 55 8.93 1.11 -7.29
N SER A 56 8.77 0.85 -6.00
CA SER A 56 8.16 -0.38 -5.49
C SER A 56 6.65 -0.42 -5.71
N LEU A 57 5.96 0.72 -5.75
CA LEU A 57 4.51 0.81 -5.91
C LEU A 57 4.08 1.26 -7.31
N ASN A 58 4.94 1.11 -8.33
CA ASN A 58 4.53 1.28 -9.73
C ASN A 58 3.91 -0.02 -10.27
N GLU A 59 3.30 0.05 -11.45
CA GLU A 59 2.66 -1.09 -12.12
C GLU A 59 3.60 -2.30 -12.32
N ASN A 60 4.90 -2.04 -12.55
CA ASN A 60 5.96 -3.04 -12.74
C ASN A 60 6.81 -3.22 -11.47
N GLY A 61 6.24 -2.89 -10.32
CA GLY A 61 6.95 -2.85 -9.05
C GLY A 61 7.21 -4.26 -8.56
N ASN A 62 8.28 -4.44 -7.80
CA ASN A 62 8.55 -5.70 -7.12
C ASN A 62 8.96 -5.42 -5.67
N PRO A 63 8.03 -4.95 -4.82
CA PRO A 63 8.33 -4.79 -3.41
C PRO A 63 8.61 -6.15 -2.78
N THR A 64 9.65 -6.22 -1.94
CA THR A 64 9.79 -7.38 -1.07
C THR A 64 8.64 -7.42 -0.07
N LEU A 65 8.32 -8.60 0.48
CA LEU A 65 7.30 -8.75 1.52
C LEU A 65 7.56 -7.82 2.73
N LEU A 66 8.84 -7.61 3.07
CA LEU A 66 9.26 -6.69 4.12
C LEU A 66 8.87 -5.24 3.80
N THR A 67 9.16 -4.78 2.58
CA THR A 67 8.78 -3.43 2.13
C THR A 67 7.27 -3.27 2.13
N LEU A 68 6.54 -4.25 1.60
CA LEU A 68 5.08 -4.23 1.55
C LEU A 68 4.48 -4.09 2.95
N THR A 69 4.94 -4.92 3.90
CA THR A 69 4.43 -4.91 5.28
C THR A 69 4.72 -3.58 5.98
N LYS A 70 5.91 -3.00 5.79
CA LYS A 70 6.27 -1.69 6.35
C LYS A 70 5.40 -0.56 5.79
N VAL A 71 5.12 -0.59 4.48
CA VAL A 71 4.25 0.41 3.84
C VAL A 71 2.82 0.30 4.35
N LEU A 72 2.27 -0.91 4.45
CA LEU A 72 0.95 -1.15 5.05
C LEU A 72 0.88 -0.59 6.47
N GLN A 73 1.86 -0.91 7.33
CA GLN A 73 1.92 -0.40 8.70
C GLN A 73 1.99 1.13 8.76
N ALA A 74 2.76 1.76 7.87
CA ALA A 74 2.91 3.22 7.81
C ALA A 74 1.58 3.96 7.52
N VAL A 75 0.65 3.29 6.83
CA VAL A 75 -0.70 3.81 6.53
C VAL A 75 -1.79 3.23 7.43
N GLY A 76 -1.41 2.55 8.52
CA GLY A 76 -2.36 2.00 9.50
C GLY A 76 -2.99 0.65 9.12
N LEU A 77 -2.45 -0.03 8.10
CA LEU A 77 -2.91 -1.33 7.64
C LEU A 77 -1.99 -2.46 8.14
N ARG A 78 -2.48 -3.71 8.09
CA ARG A 78 -1.71 -4.92 8.38
C ARG A 78 -2.08 -6.05 7.44
N LEU A 79 -1.11 -6.90 7.13
CA LEU A 79 -1.36 -8.12 6.37
C LEU A 79 -2.11 -9.14 7.24
N ARG A 80 -3.10 -9.82 6.68
CA ARG A 80 -3.89 -10.88 7.32
C ARG A 80 -4.02 -12.07 6.36
N VAL A 81 -4.08 -13.27 6.92
CA VAL A 81 -4.42 -14.51 6.19
C VAL A 81 -5.82 -14.95 6.63
N THR A 82 -6.68 -15.29 5.68
CA THR A 82 -8.04 -15.78 5.89
C THR A 82 -8.24 -17.12 5.16
N ALA A 83 -9.27 -17.88 5.52
CA ALA A 83 -9.65 -19.06 4.75
C ALA A 83 -10.17 -18.62 3.37
N ALA A 84 -9.92 -19.47 2.36
CA ALA A 84 -10.45 -19.32 1.01
C ALA A 84 -11.92 -19.78 0.95
#